data_AF-A0A378IUW6-F1
#
_entry.id   AF-A0A378IUW6-F1
#
_cell.length_a   1.000
_cell.length_b   1.000
_cell.length_c   1.000
_cell.angle_alpha   90.00
_cell.angle_beta   90.00
_cell.angle_gamma   90.00
#
_symmetry.space_group_name_H-M   'P 1'
#
loop_
_entity.id
_entity.type
_entity.pdbx_description
1 polymer ?
#
loop_
_entity_poly.entity_id
_entity_poly.type
_entity_poly.pdbx_seq_one_letter_code
_entity_poly.pdbx_strand_id
1 'polypeptide(L)'
;MAPQLKQIKNSFFKKEKKTDSAFNFKADDFSLNELDAEFSSLYQLFISNKKKWENDRNNDVVEYMAELCDLMIAYYQVYYVREKLDDLQSKQKEIDSFRNPNSNTGKTNVPPTKSSFIGNKLADALYGLGGSSSQLRGNLSFVNSYRIYWIYCRGLVKEMVAFLQANGFADYLNQLNIKEGPHYSPNDFLKMLEKPQPVLYVLSVGIYALRFMIDLVSMTRYIVEAKLGNELSSEQVFIQEMEKRGFSMLNDAVWGTVNLLTNYNKQFHISDTAANNATLVFLAFDAALLTAQWLFDARKYKHRLSELTQERGLLTLPSQSTQLSVVQRQIDMLNDEWEAQSAFYGVNILAASFIVVGFGASLILSGGLGLAFLSMVGNGLYATADEYKNYAKSTIAIQRERANGALEDNDEHRSLMKQLTNQSGQAYSEFWKRLAYNTAGPAFFITTAAFSWPLALLVTAAYMTYNNTYKENPVNEKQSDVNGVYRLFDKSSKTLASDMSVTNDTSMAVSAVN
;
A
#
# COMPACT_ATOMS: atom_id res chain seq x y z
N MET A 1 0.48 27.75 2.53
CA MET A 1 1.08 28.73 1.62
C MET A 1 1.13 28.00 0.29
N ALA A 2 0.20 28.25 -0.62
CA ALA A 2 0.12 27.72 -2.00
C ALA A 2 -0.93 28.47 -2.87
N PRO A 3 -1.07 29.81 -2.79
CA PRO A 3 -2.08 30.53 -3.58
C PRO A 3 -1.83 30.48 -5.10
N GLN A 4 -0.63 30.10 -5.55
CA GLN A 4 -0.19 30.32 -6.93
C GLN A 4 -0.56 29.19 -7.91
N LEU A 5 -0.47 27.90 -7.54
CA LEU A 5 -0.94 26.81 -8.42
C LEU A 5 -2.43 26.93 -8.72
N LYS A 6 -3.20 27.32 -7.69
CA LYS A 6 -4.62 27.67 -7.81
C LYS A 6 -4.86 28.85 -8.75
N GLN A 7 -4.02 29.90 -8.68
CA GLN A 7 -4.10 31.02 -9.62
C GLN A 7 -3.79 30.55 -11.05
N ILE A 8 -2.80 29.69 -11.27
CA ILE A 8 -2.47 29.15 -12.60
C ILE A 8 -3.66 28.36 -13.15
N LYS A 9 -4.24 27.44 -12.36
CA LYS A 9 -5.42 26.64 -12.73
C LYS A 9 -6.62 27.54 -13.06
N ASN A 10 -6.92 28.51 -12.19
CA ASN A 10 -8.03 29.44 -12.40
C ASN A 10 -7.83 30.32 -13.64
N SER A 11 -6.61 30.83 -13.86
CA SER A 11 -6.29 31.63 -15.05
C SER A 11 -6.39 30.81 -16.33
N PHE A 12 -5.98 29.53 -16.28
CA PHE A 12 -6.11 28.59 -17.39
C PHE A 12 -7.58 28.41 -17.79
N PHE A 13 -8.44 28.02 -16.84
CA PHE A 13 -9.86 27.77 -17.11
C PHE A 13 -10.66 29.03 -17.48
N LYS A 14 -10.30 30.19 -16.92
CA LYS A 14 -11.00 31.45 -17.22
C LYS A 14 -10.54 32.12 -18.53
N LYS A 15 -9.45 31.64 -19.15
CA LYS A 15 -8.81 32.26 -20.33
C LYS A 15 -8.54 33.77 -20.12
N GLU A 16 -8.27 34.16 -18.87
CA GLU A 16 -7.95 35.55 -18.52
C GLU A 16 -6.59 35.93 -19.13
N LYS A 17 -6.51 37.08 -19.83
CA LYS A 17 -5.22 37.61 -20.31
C LYS A 17 -4.32 37.86 -19.10
N LYS A 18 -3.03 37.47 -19.20
CA LYS A 18 -1.98 37.82 -18.24
C LYS A 18 -2.12 39.28 -17.82
N THR A 19 -2.58 39.53 -16.61
CA THR A 19 -2.46 40.83 -15.98
C THR A 19 -1.00 41.01 -15.58
N ASP A 20 -0.42 42.17 -15.90
CA ASP A 20 0.98 42.57 -15.60
C ASP A 20 1.31 42.61 -14.09
N SER A 21 0.43 42.10 -13.21
CA SER A 21 0.81 41.81 -11.83
C SER A 21 1.86 40.69 -11.87
N ALA A 22 3.11 41.04 -11.58
CA ALA A 22 4.26 40.15 -11.58
C ALA A 22 3.91 38.81 -10.90
N PHE A 23 3.75 37.76 -11.71
CA PHE A 23 3.67 36.39 -11.26
C PHE A 23 4.97 36.08 -10.49
N ASN A 24 4.89 36.11 -9.16
CA ASN A 24 6.06 36.03 -8.27
C ASN A 24 6.12 34.66 -7.62
N PHE A 25 6.41 33.63 -8.42
CA PHE A 25 6.57 32.26 -7.96
C PHE A 25 7.86 32.11 -7.16
N LYS A 26 7.75 31.79 -5.86
CA LYS A 26 8.89 31.47 -5.02
C LYS A 26 9.08 29.96 -4.97
N ALA A 27 10.32 29.52 -4.72
CA ALA A 27 10.60 28.09 -4.52
C ALA A 27 9.73 27.46 -3.42
N ASP A 28 9.38 28.23 -2.38
CA ASP A 28 8.52 27.78 -1.28
C ASP A 28 7.04 27.66 -1.65
N ASP A 29 6.63 28.18 -2.81
CA ASP A 29 5.28 27.99 -3.36
C ASP A 29 5.16 26.66 -4.14
N PHE A 30 6.27 25.94 -4.37
CA PHE A 30 6.27 24.67 -5.09
C PHE A 30 6.02 23.49 -4.15
N SER A 31 5.01 22.68 -4.48
CA SER A 31 4.69 21.44 -3.78
C SER A 31 4.55 20.30 -4.78
N LEU A 32 5.55 19.42 -4.84
CA LEU A 32 5.51 18.25 -5.73
C LEU A 32 4.33 17.33 -5.40
N ASN A 33 4.00 17.19 -4.11
CA ASN A 33 2.86 16.39 -3.66
C ASN A 33 1.52 16.94 -4.19
N GLU A 34 1.35 18.26 -4.22
CA GLU A 34 0.15 18.89 -4.80
C GLU A 34 0.10 18.73 -6.31
N LEU A 35 1.25 18.83 -6.99
CA LEU A 35 1.33 18.62 -8.43
C LEU A 35 1.01 17.17 -8.82
N ASP A 36 1.62 16.20 -8.12
CA ASP A 36 1.35 14.77 -8.27
C ASP A 36 -0.15 14.48 -8.02
N ALA A 37 -0.75 15.08 -6.99
CA ALA A 37 -2.16 14.91 -6.66
C ALA A 37 -3.09 15.53 -7.72
N GLU A 38 -2.80 16.75 -8.19
CA GLU A 38 -3.56 17.42 -9.24
C GLU A 38 -3.53 16.58 -10.52
N PHE A 39 -2.35 16.22 -11.02
CA PHE A 39 -2.21 15.40 -12.23
C PHE A 39 -2.87 14.04 -12.08
N SER A 40 -2.66 13.33 -10.96
CA SER A 40 -3.24 11.99 -10.76
C SER A 40 -4.77 12.04 -10.77
N SER A 41 -5.37 13.07 -10.15
CA SER A 41 -6.82 13.25 -10.14
C SER A 41 -7.39 13.59 -11.53
N LEU A 42 -6.71 14.44 -12.29
CA LEU A 42 -7.10 14.80 -13.66
C LEU A 42 -6.95 13.61 -14.60
N TYR A 43 -5.90 12.80 -14.43
CA TYR A 43 -5.70 11.57 -15.18
C TYR A 43 -6.81 10.56 -14.90
N GLN A 44 -7.20 10.36 -13.65
CA GLN A 44 -8.34 9.50 -13.30
C GLN A 44 -9.66 10.01 -13.87
N LEU A 45 -9.86 11.33 -13.89
CA LEU A 45 -11.00 11.96 -14.54
C LEU A 45 -10.98 11.70 -16.05
N PHE A 46 -9.83 11.85 -16.70
CA PHE A 46 -9.64 11.56 -18.10
C PHE A 46 -10.00 10.12 -18.44
N ILE A 47 -9.47 9.16 -17.69
CA ILE A 47 -9.78 7.74 -17.87
C ILE A 47 -11.28 7.47 -17.68
N SER A 48 -11.90 8.05 -16.65
CA SER A 48 -13.33 7.88 -16.35
C SER A 48 -14.28 8.54 -17.36
N ASN A 49 -13.81 9.56 -18.10
CA ASN A 49 -14.64 10.35 -19.02
C ASN A 49 -14.19 10.24 -20.49
N LYS A 50 -13.26 9.33 -20.80
CA LYS A 50 -12.62 9.20 -22.12
C LYS A 50 -13.63 9.11 -23.26
N LYS A 51 -14.65 8.27 -23.11
CA LYS A 51 -15.74 8.11 -24.11
C LYS A 51 -16.55 9.39 -24.31
N LYS A 52 -16.87 10.09 -23.21
CA LYS A 52 -17.64 11.34 -23.23
C LYS A 52 -16.89 12.45 -23.98
N TRP A 53 -15.58 12.48 -23.86
CA TRP A 53 -14.72 13.48 -24.49
C TRP A 53 -14.24 13.10 -25.90
N GLU A 54 -14.70 11.99 -26.50
CA GLU A 54 -14.29 11.61 -27.87
C GLU A 54 -14.69 12.64 -28.93
N ASN A 55 -15.76 13.40 -28.66
CA ASN A 55 -16.26 14.48 -29.51
C ASN A 55 -15.67 15.85 -29.15
N ASP A 56 -14.93 15.96 -28.05
CA ASP A 56 -14.28 17.17 -27.55
C ASP A 56 -12.91 16.84 -26.95
N ARG A 57 -12.02 16.36 -27.83
CA ARG A 57 -10.72 15.76 -27.45
C ARG A 57 -9.71 16.76 -26.91
N ASN A 58 -9.93 18.06 -27.17
CA ASN A 58 -9.08 19.16 -26.71
C ASN A 58 -9.84 20.08 -25.75
N ASN A 59 -10.73 19.52 -24.93
CA ASN A 59 -11.37 20.30 -23.87
C ASN A 59 -10.31 20.82 -22.87
N ASP A 60 -10.66 21.91 -22.18
CA ASP A 60 -9.75 22.62 -21.28
C ASP A 60 -9.17 21.68 -20.18
N VAL A 61 -9.88 20.64 -19.74
CA VAL A 61 -9.39 19.69 -18.72
C VAL A 61 -8.28 18.81 -19.29
N VAL A 62 -8.45 18.30 -20.51
CA VAL A 62 -7.45 17.46 -21.20
C VAL A 62 -6.21 18.27 -21.55
N GLU A 63 -6.37 19.51 -21.99
CA GLU A 63 -5.24 20.41 -22.25
C GLU A 63 -4.47 20.72 -20.97
N TYR A 64 -5.16 21.11 -19.89
CA TYR A 64 -4.51 21.38 -18.61
C TYR A 64 -3.75 20.17 -18.06
N MET A 65 -4.35 18.98 -18.15
CA MET A 65 -3.70 17.73 -17.75
C MET A 65 -2.44 17.43 -18.57
N ALA A 66 -2.45 17.69 -19.89
CA ALA A 66 -1.29 17.48 -20.75
C ALA A 66 -0.13 18.40 -20.35
N GLU A 67 -0.40 19.69 -20.15
CA GLU A 67 0.59 20.69 -19.70
C GLU A 67 1.18 20.34 -18.32
N LEU A 68 0.34 19.83 -17.40
CA LEU A 68 0.81 19.33 -16.11
C LEU A 68 1.72 18.11 -16.28
N CYS A 69 1.39 17.19 -17.19
CA CYS A 69 2.21 16.03 -17.49
C CYS A 69 3.59 16.45 -18.01
N ASP A 70 3.64 17.41 -18.93
CA ASP A 70 4.88 17.99 -19.46
C ASP A 70 5.74 18.62 -18.36
N LEU A 71 5.11 19.42 -17.48
CA LEU A 71 5.79 20.01 -16.33
C LEU A 71 6.39 18.94 -15.40
N MET A 72 5.63 17.88 -15.12
CA MET A 72 6.11 16.77 -14.29
C MET A 72 7.25 16.00 -14.96
N ILE A 73 7.18 15.77 -16.28
CA ILE A 73 8.27 15.15 -17.04
C ILE A 73 9.53 16.00 -16.97
N ALA A 74 9.41 17.31 -17.18
CA ALA A 74 10.54 18.24 -17.06
C ALA A 74 11.13 18.19 -15.64
N TYR A 75 10.28 18.19 -14.60
CA TYR A 75 10.72 18.04 -13.21
C TYR A 75 11.51 16.75 -12.99
N TYR A 76 10.98 15.60 -13.38
CA TYR A 76 11.61 14.28 -13.15
C TYR A 76 12.78 13.98 -14.10
N GLN A 77 12.96 14.74 -15.18
CA GLN A 77 14.20 14.71 -15.98
C GLN A 77 15.36 15.32 -15.20
N VAL A 78 15.11 16.41 -14.48
CA VAL A 78 16.09 17.05 -13.58
C VAL A 78 16.24 16.23 -12.30
N TYR A 79 15.12 15.89 -11.67
CA TYR A 79 15.01 15.04 -10.49
C TYR A 79 14.98 13.57 -10.88
N TYR A 80 16.08 13.06 -11.44
CA TYR A 80 16.14 11.78 -12.15
C TYR A 80 15.60 10.58 -11.35
N VAL A 81 14.33 10.25 -11.59
CA VAL A 81 13.63 9.06 -11.09
C VAL A 81 13.06 8.30 -12.27
N ARG A 82 13.87 7.39 -12.82
CA ARG A 82 13.57 6.66 -14.07
C ARG A 82 12.17 6.04 -14.11
N GLU A 83 11.75 5.36 -13.05
CA GLU A 83 10.44 4.70 -12.98
C GLU A 83 9.27 5.70 -13.11
N LYS A 84 9.37 6.86 -12.46
CA LYS A 84 8.37 7.93 -12.54
C LYS A 84 8.37 8.56 -13.93
N LEU A 85 9.56 8.77 -14.51
CA LEU A 85 9.69 9.31 -15.85
C LEU A 85 9.06 8.38 -16.90
N ASP A 86 9.32 7.07 -16.81
CA ASP A 86 8.76 6.06 -17.71
C ASP A 86 7.22 6.00 -17.60
N ASP A 87 6.66 6.06 -16.38
CA ASP A 87 5.20 6.13 -16.15
C ASP A 87 4.58 7.40 -16.76
N LEU A 88 5.17 8.57 -16.50
CA LEU A 88 4.67 9.85 -17.03
C LEU A 88 4.74 9.90 -18.55
N GLN A 89 5.83 9.43 -19.16
CA GLN A 89 5.96 9.34 -20.62
C GLN A 89 4.95 8.37 -21.23
N SER A 90 4.62 7.27 -20.53
CA SER A 90 3.55 6.36 -20.97
C SER A 90 2.18 7.04 -20.93
N LYS A 91 1.87 7.76 -19.84
CA LYS A 91 0.62 8.51 -19.70
C LYS A 91 0.51 9.62 -20.74
N GLN A 92 1.59 10.34 -21.00
CA GLN A 92 1.66 11.36 -22.04
C GLN A 92 1.32 10.78 -23.43
N LYS A 93 1.91 9.63 -23.79
CA LYS A 93 1.58 8.96 -25.06
C LYS A 93 0.11 8.58 -25.15
N GLU A 94 -0.52 8.16 -24.04
CA GLU A 94 -1.95 7.88 -24.02
C GLU A 94 -2.79 9.14 -24.24
N ILE A 95 -2.43 10.26 -23.60
CA ILE A 95 -3.07 11.56 -23.75
C ILE A 95 -2.93 12.06 -25.19
N ASP A 96 -1.72 12.01 -25.76
CA ASP A 96 -1.45 12.47 -27.13
C ASP A 96 -2.19 11.61 -28.16
N SER A 97 -2.22 10.29 -27.97
CA SER A 97 -2.97 9.37 -28.84
C SER A 97 -4.47 9.63 -28.78
N PHE A 98 -4.99 10.07 -27.62
CA PHE A 98 -6.39 10.46 -27.48
C PHE A 98 -6.69 11.80 -28.18
N ARG A 99 -5.83 12.80 -28.03
CA ARG A 99 -5.97 14.12 -28.66
C ARG A 99 -5.81 14.06 -30.17
N ASN A 100 -4.87 13.26 -30.65
CA ASN A 100 -4.48 13.14 -32.06
C ASN A 100 -4.58 11.68 -32.55
N PRO A 101 -5.80 11.13 -32.75
CA PRO A 101 -6.01 9.73 -33.11
C PRO A 101 -5.42 9.33 -34.48
N ASN A 102 -5.12 10.31 -35.34
CA ASN A 102 -4.49 10.11 -36.66
C ASN A 102 -2.96 10.22 -36.64
N SER A 103 -2.35 10.50 -35.48
CA SER A 103 -0.89 10.49 -35.34
C SER A 103 -0.38 9.05 -35.19
N ASN A 104 0.62 8.67 -35.97
CA ASN A 104 1.23 7.32 -35.96
C ASN A 104 2.12 7.09 -34.71
N THR A 105 1.63 7.40 -33.51
CA THR A 105 2.29 6.99 -32.26
C THR A 105 1.79 5.61 -31.88
N GLY A 106 2.61 4.60 -32.17
CA GLY A 106 2.25 3.19 -32.15
C GLY A 106 1.63 2.68 -30.85
N LYS A 107 0.67 1.77 -31.02
CA LYS A 107 0.15 0.89 -29.97
C LYS A 107 1.32 0.14 -29.33
N THR A 108 1.65 0.47 -28.09
CA THR A 108 2.57 -0.34 -27.29
C THR A 108 1.74 -1.25 -26.39
N ASN A 109 1.91 -2.55 -26.59
CA ASN A 109 1.40 -3.57 -25.69
C ASN A 109 2.08 -3.39 -24.34
N VAL A 110 1.33 -2.93 -23.35
CA VAL A 110 1.73 -2.97 -21.95
C VAL A 110 1.99 -4.44 -21.60
N PRO A 111 3.20 -4.83 -21.18
CA PRO A 111 3.46 -6.21 -20.78
C PRO A 111 2.48 -6.59 -19.66
N PRO A 112 1.88 -7.79 -19.70
CA PRO A 112 1.10 -8.28 -18.57
C PRO A 112 2.05 -8.44 -17.38
N THR A 113 1.88 -7.61 -16.35
CA THR A 113 2.49 -7.79 -15.04
C THR A 113 2.03 -9.14 -14.52
N LYS A 114 2.90 -10.15 -14.62
CA LYS A 114 2.60 -11.52 -14.23
C LYS A 114 2.29 -11.55 -12.74
N SER A 115 1.09 -11.99 -12.39
CA SER A 115 0.73 -12.35 -11.02
C SER A 115 1.62 -13.52 -10.61
N SER A 116 2.49 -13.30 -9.61
CA SER A 116 3.41 -14.35 -9.16
C SER A 116 3.19 -14.73 -7.71
N PHE A 117 3.02 -16.03 -7.60
CA PHE A 117 2.97 -16.86 -6.41
C PHE A 117 4.22 -16.66 -5.54
N ILE A 118 4.03 -16.79 -4.22
CA ILE A 118 4.98 -16.60 -3.12
C ILE A 118 6.33 -17.33 -3.31
N GLY A 119 6.38 -18.39 -4.13
CA GLY A 119 7.62 -19.12 -4.44
C GLY A 119 8.52 -18.48 -5.52
N ASN A 120 7.95 -17.84 -6.54
CA ASN A 120 8.74 -17.32 -7.68
C ASN A 120 9.42 -15.98 -7.35
N LYS A 121 8.82 -15.15 -6.49
CA LYS A 121 9.36 -13.84 -6.10
C LYS A 121 10.62 -13.91 -5.25
N LEU A 122 10.80 -14.96 -4.44
CA LEU A 122 12.02 -15.12 -3.64
C LEU A 122 13.22 -15.44 -4.53
N ALA A 123 13.04 -16.34 -5.51
CA ALA A 123 14.06 -16.64 -6.50
C ALA A 123 14.37 -15.40 -7.36
N ASP A 124 13.35 -14.73 -7.90
CA ASP A 124 13.52 -13.51 -8.69
C ASP A 124 14.17 -12.37 -7.90
N ALA A 125 13.87 -12.22 -6.60
CA ALA A 125 14.48 -11.23 -5.72
C ALA A 125 15.97 -11.54 -5.39
N LEU A 126 16.32 -12.82 -5.28
CA LEU A 126 17.70 -13.27 -5.06
C LEU A 126 18.54 -13.19 -6.35
N TYR A 127 17.95 -13.46 -7.51
CA TYR A 127 18.60 -13.30 -8.83
C TYR A 127 18.62 -11.84 -9.32
N GLY A 128 17.70 -10.99 -8.87
CA GLY A 128 17.51 -9.60 -9.29
C GLY A 128 18.40 -8.56 -8.59
N LEU A 129 19.51 -8.96 -7.97
CA LEU A 129 20.44 -8.07 -7.25
C LEU A 129 21.21 -7.07 -8.17
N GLY A 130 20.97 -7.10 -9.48
CA GLY A 130 21.52 -6.14 -10.47
C GLY A 130 20.58 -4.99 -10.89
N GLY A 131 19.48 -4.76 -10.18
CA GLY A 131 18.47 -3.72 -10.48
C GLY A 131 18.78 -2.32 -9.94
N SER A 132 17.88 -1.35 -10.18
CA SER A 132 17.98 0.00 -9.60
C SER A 132 17.96 -0.01 -8.06
N SER A 133 18.39 1.08 -7.42
CA SER A 133 18.39 1.18 -5.96
C SER A 133 17.01 0.96 -5.33
N SER A 134 15.92 1.41 -5.99
CA SER A 134 14.54 1.16 -5.54
C SER A 134 14.16 -0.32 -5.62
N GLN A 135 14.54 -1.02 -6.70
CA GLN A 135 14.29 -2.45 -6.87
C GLN A 135 15.07 -3.29 -5.85
N LEU A 136 16.34 -2.99 -5.64
CA LEU A 136 17.17 -3.64 -4.63
C LEU A 136 16.55 -3.47 -3.24
N ARG A 137 16.16 -2.25 -2.88
CA ARG A 137 15.46 -1.96 -1.61
C ARG A 137 14.15 -2.75 -1.50
N GLY A 138 13.36 -2.81 -2.57
CA GLY A 138 12.11 -3.57 -2.63
C GLY A 138 12.34 -5.07 -2.37
N ASN A 139 13.35 -5.65 -3.02
CA ASN A 139 13.74 -7.05 -2.83
C ASN A 139 14.21 -7.32 -1.40
N LEU A 140 15.01 -6.41 -0.81
CA LEU A 140 15.42 -6.50 0.59
C LEU A 140 14.22 -6.43 1.55
N SER A 141 13.27 -5.54 1.31
CA SER A 141 12.02 -5.46 2.07
C SER A 141 11.21 -6.74 1.97
N PHE A 142 11.11 -7.33 0.79
CA PHE A 142 10.45 -8.60 0.57
C PHE A 142 11.11 -9.73 1.38
N VAL A 143 12.43 -9.88 1.30
CA VAL A 143 13.17 -10.88 2.09
C VAL A 143 13.00 -10.64 3.60
N ASN A 144 12.99 -9.39 4.04
CA ASN A 144 12.73 -9.01 5.44
C ASN A 144 11.37 -9.54 5.92
N SER A 145 10.32 -9.34 5.12
CA SER A 145 8.97 -9.81 5.44
C SER A 145 8.91 -11.33 5.58
N TYR A 146 9.60 -12.09 4.71
CA TYR A 146 9.68 -13.55 4.83
C TYR A 146 10.46 -14.00 6.05
N ARG A 147 11.55 -13.29 6.40
CA ARG A 147 12.31 -13.57 7.63
C ARG A 147 11.41 -13.42 8.85
N ILE A 148 10.73 -12.29 8.97
CA ILE A 148 9.80 -12.01 10.08
C ILE A 148 8.68 -13.06 10.09
N TYR A 149 8.12 -13.37 8.92
CA TYR A 149 7.10 -14.38 8.77
C TYR A 149 7.52 -15.75 9.28
N TRP A 150 8.73 -16.19 8.90
CA TRP A 150 9.29 -17.45 9.38
C TRP A 150 9.44 -17.49 10.90
N ILE A 151 9.86 -16.39 11.53
CA ILE A 151 10.04 -16.31 13.00
C ILE A 151 8.72 -16.58 13.72
N TYR A 152 7.64 -15.89 13.32
CA TYR A 152 6.32 -16.07 13.93
C TYR A 152 5.70 -17.43 13.59
N CYS A 153 5.82 -17.87 12.34
CA CYS A 153 5.31 -19.17 11.91
C CYS A 153 5.98 -20.32 12.67
N ARG A 154 7.32 -20.28 12.81
CA ARG A 154 8.08 -21.24 13.62
C ARG A 154 7.64 -21.23 15.08
N GLY A 155 7.43 -20.04 15.65
CA GLY A 155 6.91 -19.90 17.01
C GLY A 155 5.56 -20.60 17.19
N LEU A 156 4.64 -20.40 16.25
CA LEU A 156 3.34 -21.08 16.24
C LEU A 156 3.47 -22.60 16.10
N VAL A 157 4.32 -23.07 15.18
CA VAL A 157 4.58 -24.51 15.00
C VAL A 157 5.10 -25.14 16.30
N LYS A 158 6.03 -24.48 16.99
CA LYS A 158 6.56 -24.97 18.27
C LYS A 158 5.45 -25.19 19.30
N GLU A 159 4.57 -24.21 19.45
CA GLU A 159 3.43 -24.32 20.37
C GLU A 159 2.38 -25.35 19.92
N MET A 160 2.13 -25.47 18.61
CA MET A 160 1.22 -26.49 18.06
C MET A 160 1.75 -27.90 18.31
N VAL A 161 3.05 -28.14 18.07
CA VAL A 161 3.69 -29.44 18.34
C VAL A 161 3.61 -29.77 19.83
N ALA A 162 3.95 -28.81 20.71
CA ALA A 162 3.88 -29.00 22.16
C ALA A 162 2.45 -29.32 22.62
N PHE A 163 1.45 -28.59 22.10
CA PHE A 163 0.04 -28.84 22.38
C PHE A 163 -0.43 -30.24 21.92
N LEU A 164 -0.06 -30.66 20.71
CA LEU A 164 -0.45 -31.96 20.18
C LEU A 164 0.24 -33.12 20.93
N GLN A 165 1.49 -32.94 21.34
CA GLN A 165 2.19 -33.90 22.21
C GLN A 165 1.51 -34.02 23.57
N ALA A 166 1.15 -32.89 24.20
CA ALA A 166 0.50 -32.89 25.52
C ALA A 166 -0.88 -33.57 25.52
N ASN A 167 -1.58 -33.61 24.37
CA ASN A 167 -2.89 -34.24 24.23
C ASN A 167 -2.86 -35.68 23.65
N GLY A 168 -1.69 -36.32 23.57
CA GLY A 168 -1.56 -37.72 23.12
C GLY A 168 -1.77 -37.95 21.61
N PHE A 169 -1.86 -36.88 20.81
CA PHE A 169 -2.00 -36.99 19.36
C PHE A 169 -0.76 -37.62 18.69
N ALA A 170 0.41 -37.38 19.27
CA ALA A 170 1.67 -38.00 18.86
C ALA A 170 1.59 -39.53 18.93
N ASP A 171 1.00 -40.07 20.00
CA ASP A 171 0.87 -41.51 20.22
C ASP A 171 -0.14 -42.13 19.24
N TYR A 172 -1.23 -41.41 18.94
CA TYR A 172 -2.19 -41.81 17.91
C TYR A 172 -1.55 -41.90 16.51
N LEU A 173 -0.75 -40.91 16.11
CA LEU A 173 -0.06 -40.95 14.81
C LEU A 173 1.04 -42.00 14.75
N ASN A 174 1.74 -42.27 15.86
CA ASN A 174 2.71 -43.37 15.94
C ASN A 174 2.04 -44.74 15.71
N GLN A 175 0.79 -44.92 16.14
CA GLN A 175 -0.01 -46.12 15.85
C GLN A 175 -0.45 -46.23 14.38
N LEU A 176 -0.57 -45.11 13.66
CA LEU A 176 -0.89 -45.11 12.22
C LEU A 176 0.36 -45.30 11.34
N ASN A 177 1.54 -44.90 11.83
CA ASN A 177 2.82 -44.96 11.10
C ASN A 177 3.53 -46.33 11.14
N ILE A 178 2.86 -47.43 11.51
CA ILE A 178 3.47 -48.76 11.80
C ILE A 178 4.29 -49.36 10.63
N LYS A 179 4.10 -48.90 9.38
CA LYS A 179 4.79 -49.48 8.20
C LYS A 179 5.99 -48.70 7.66
N GLU A 180 6.10 -47.39 7.92
CA GLU A 180 7.26 -46.58 7.49
C GLU A 180 8.03 -45.94 8.65
N GLY A 181 7.43 -45.84 9.85
CA GLY A 181 8.04 -45.22 11.02
C GLY A 181 8.34 -43.71 10.82
N PRO A 182 8.28 -42.88 11.86
CA PRO A 182 8.84 -41.54 11.74
C PRO A 182 10.37 -41.66 11.74
N HIS A 183 11.03 -41.23 10.65
CA HIS A 183 12.51 -41.17 10.56
C HIS A 183 13.15 -40.16 11.54
N TYR A 184 12.33 -39.39 12.29
CA TYR A 184 12.73 -38.39 13.28
C TYR A 184 11.62 -38.18 14.31
N SER A 185 11.96 -37.78 15.54
CA SER A 185 10.94 -37.36 16.51
C SER A 185 10.46 -35.92 16.22
N PRO A 186 9.25 -35.52 16.67
CA PRO A 186 8.82 -34.12 16.56
C PRO A 186 9.81 -33.13 17.18
N ASN A 187 10.52 -33.54 18.24
CA ASN A 187 11.55 -32.73 18.88
C ASN A 187 12.80 -32.57 18.00
N ASP A 188 13.19 -33.60 17.24
CA ASP A 188 14.30 -33.53 16.28
C ASP A 188 13.93 -32.63 15.09
N PHE A 189 12.67 -32.67 14.66
CA PHE A 189 12.15 -31.76 13.65
C PHE A 189 12.18 -30.31 14.13
N LEU A 190 11.75 -30.03 15.38
CA LEU A 190 11.84 -28.69 15.96
C LEU A 190 13.29 -28.20 16.01
N LYS A 191 14.26 -29.04 16.39
CA LYS A 191 15.70 -28.69 16.32
C LYS A 191 16.15 -28.39 14.89
N MET A 192 15.65 -29.12 13.89
CA MET A 192 15.93 -28.83 12.49
C MET A 192 15.40 -27.44 12.09
N LEU A 193 14.21 -27.05 12.54
CA LEU A 193 13.64 -25.72 12.30
C LEU A 193 14.42 -24.58 12.98
N GLU A 194 15.26 -24.89 13.97
CA GLU A 194 16.13 -23.90 14.63
C GLU A 194 17.43 -23.63 13.86
N LYS A 195 17.87 -24.53 12.97
CA LYS A 195 19.13 -24.38 12.22
C LYS A 195 19.27 -23.06 11.45
N PRO A 196 18.21 -22.48 10.85
CA PRO A 196 18.33 -21.21 10.14
C PRO A 196 18.57 -19.99 11.05
N GLN A 197 18.35 -20.08 12.37
CA GLN A 197 18.34 -18.91 13.27
C GLN A 197 19.60 -18.03 13.20
N PRO A 198 20.84 -18.57 13.19
CA PRO A 198 22.03 -17.73 13.07
C PRO A 198 22.04 -16.88 11.79
N VAL A 199 21.60 -17.46 10.66
CA VAL A 199 21.49 -16.74 9.38
C VAL A 199 20.41 -15.66 9.48
N LEU A 200 19.26 -15.98 10.07
CA LEU A 200 18.17 -15.01 10.24
C LEU A 200 18.58 -13.84 11.14
N TYR A 201 19.41 -14.07 12.17
CA TYR A 201 19.95 -13.00 13.02
C TYR A 201 20.89 -12.07 12.25
N VAL A 202 21.79 -12.61 11.42
CA VAL A 202 22.63 -11.78 10.54
C VAL A 202 21.77 -10.98 9.57
N LEU A 203 20.79 -11.62 8.92
CA LEU A 203 19.86 -10.95 8.01
C LEU A 203 19.00 -9.90 8.72
N SER A 204 18.68 -10.09 10.00
CA SER A 204 17.91 -9.12 10.79
C SER A 204 18.62 -7.79 10.99
N VAL A 205 19.95 -7.77 10.97
CA VAL A 205 20.73 -6.53 11.06
C VAL A 205 21.08 -6.05 9.65
N GLY A 206 21.60 -6.94 8.81
CA GLY A 206 22.11 -6.61 7.49
C GLY A 206 21.05 -6.02 6.56
N ILE A 207 19.82 -6.56 6.56
CA ILE A 207 18.76 -6.06 5.68
C ILE A 207 18.34 -4.62 6.05
N TYR A 208 18.13 -4.34 7.33
CA TYR A 208 17.76 -2.99 7.78
C TYR A 208 18.90 -2.00 7.54
N ALA A 209 20.14 -2.38 7.84
CA ALA A 209 21.31 -1.54 7.58
C ALA A 209 21.45 -1.20 6.09
N LEU A 210 21.31 -2.20 5.20
CA LEU A 210 21.39 -1.98 3.76
C LEU A 210 20.26 -1.10 3.23
N ARG A 211 19.02 -1.33 3.67
CA ARG A 211 17.87 -0.47 3.29
C ARG A 211 18.07 0.97 3.73
N PHE A 212 18.49 1.18 4.98
CA PHE A 212 18.81 2.52 5.49
C PHE A 212 19.90 3.20 4.65
N MET A 213 20.98 2.48 4.34
CA MET A 213 22.07 3.02 3.52
C MET A 213 21.62 3.35 2.10
N ILE A 214 20.79 2.52 1.46
CA ILE A 214 20.24 2.80 0.12
C ILE A 214 19.43 4.09 0.12
N ASP A 215 18.58 4.29 1.12
CA ASP A 215 17.78 5.51 1.25
C ASP A 215 18.63 6.73 1.56
N LEU A 216 19.58 6.61 2.49
CA LEU A 216 20.49 7.69 2.85
C LEU A 216 21.33 8.14 1.66
N VAL A 217 21.88 7.20 0.89
CA VAL A 217 22.67 7.49 -0.32
C VAL A 217 21.77 8.12 -1.38
N SER A 218 20.56 7.61 -1.58
CA SER A 218 19.61 8.18 -2.55
C SER A 218 19.23 9.62 -2.19
N MET A 219 18.84 9.86 -0.94
CA MET A 219 18.50 11.19 -0.43
C MET A 219 19.69 12.16 -0.57
N THR A 220 20.87 11.75 -0.12
CA THR A 220 22.09 12.58 -0.19
C THR A 220 22.43 12.91 -1.63
N ARG A 221 22.34 11.94 -2.54
CA ARG A 221 22.57 12.14 -3.97
C ARG A 221 21.64 13.21 -4.54
N TYR A 222 20.34 13.11 -4.30
CA TYR A 222 19.37 14.06 -4.83
C TYR A 222 19.56 15.48 -4.27
N ILE A 223 19.91 15.61 -2.98
CA ILE A 223 20.22 16.91 -2.37
C ILE A 223 21.47 17.54 -3.00
N VAL A 224 22.51 16.74 -3.26
CA VAL A 224 23.75 17.21 -3.89
C VAL A 224 23.50 17.59 -5.35
N GLU A 225 22.77 16.78 -6.12
CA GLU A 225 22.38 17.10 -7.50
C GLU A 225 21.59 18.41 -7.57
N ALA A 226 20.63 18.63 -6.67
CA ALA A 226 19.89 19.89 -6.58
C ALA A 226 20.80 21.09 -6.25
N LYS A 227 21.75 20.92 -5.31
CA LYS A 227 22.69 21.97 -4.92
C LYS A 227 23.68 22.33 -6.03
N LEU A 228 24.06 21.37 -6.88
CA LEU A 228 25.00 21.59 -7.98
C LEU A 228 24.32 22.09 -9.26
N GLY A 229 23.09 21.63 -9.54
CA GLY A 229 22.37 21.93 -10.76
C GLY A 229 21.79 23.35 -10.83
N ASN A 230 21.64 24.05 -9.71
CA ASN A 230 20.96 25.36 -9.58
C ASN A 230 19.53 25.43 -10.14
N GLU A 231 18.98 24.34 -10.69
CA GLU A 231 17.62 24.24 -11.23
C GLU A 231 16.57 23.95 -10.15
N LEU A 232 16.96 23.26 -9.07
CA LEU A 232 16.09 22.89 -7.96
C LEU A 232 16.63 23.41 -6.62
N SER A 233 15.72 23.78 -5.71
CA SER A 233 16.10 24.14 -4.33
C SER A 233 16.50 22.89 -3.54
N SER A 234 17.74 22.85 -3.05
CA SER A 234 18.25 21.76 -2.22
C SER A 234 17.50 21.58 -0.89
N GLU A 235 16.97 22.66 -0.33
CA GLU A 235 16.15 22.62 0.89
C GLU A 235 14.79 21.96 0.64
N GLN A 236 14.14 22.34 -0.46
CA GLN A 236 12.86 21.74 -0.87
C GLN A 236 13.04 20.25 -1.20
N VAL A 237 14.12 19.88 -1.90
CA VAL A 237 14.45 18.48 -2.16
C VAL A 237 14.72 17.70 -0.87
N PHE A 238 15.40 18.29 0.11
CA PHE A 238 15.61 17.64 1.41
C PHE A 238 14.28 17.37 2.12
N ILE A 239 13.37 18.35 2.18
CA ILE A 239 12.04 18.17 2.78
C ILE A 239 11.31 17.04 2.06
N GLN A 240 11.25 17.06 0.72
CA GLN A 240 10.58 16.02 -0.07
C GLN A 240 11.13 14.61 0.20
N GLU A 241 12.45 14.45 0.23
CA GLU A 241 13.05 13.13 0.51
C GLU A 241 12.82 12.69 1.96
N MET A 242 12.79 13.62 2.93
CA MET A 242 12.43 13.33 4.32
C MET A 242 10.97 12.91 4.46
N GLU A 243 10.05 13.56 3.76
CA GLU A 243 8.64 13.15 3.74
C GLU A 243 8.46 11.77 3.11
N LYS A 244 9.23 11.48 2.05
CA LYS A 244 9.15 10.21 1.30
C LYS A 244 9.77 9.04 2.05
N ARG A 245 10.89 9.25 2.74
CA ARG A 245 11.72 8.17 3.29
C ARG A 245 11.88 8.21 4.80
N GLY A 246 11.64 9.35 5.45
CA GLY A 246 12.00 9.60 6.85
C GLY A 246 11.46 8.54 7.82
N PHE A 247 10.17 8.21 7.74
CA PHE A 247 9.57 7.16 8.56
C PHE A 247 10.21 5.79 8.33
N SER A 248 10.46 5.44 7.07
CA SER A 248 11.07 4.15 6.72
C SER A 248 12.55 4.05 7.11
N MET A 249 13.31 5.16 7.00
CA MET A 249 14.69 5.24 7.45
C MET A 249 14.77 5.17 8.98
N LEU A 250 13.86 5.84 9.68
CA LEU A 250 13.77 5.77 11.14
C LEU A 250 13.47 4.33 11.59
N ASN A 251 12.49 3.68 10.96
CA ASN A 251 12.20 2.25 11.19
C ASN A 251 13.44 1.38 10.99
N ASP A 252 14.15 1.55 9.87
CA ASP A 252 15.30 0.73 9.52
C ASP A 252 16.49 0.98 10.47
N ALA A 253 16.73 2.23 10.87
CA ALA A 253 17.76 2.56 11.85
C ALA A 253 17.46 1.96 13.23
N VAL A 254 16.22 2.08 13.70
CA VAL A 254 15.78 1.54 14.99
C VAL A 254 15.88 0.02 14.99
N TRP A 255 15.25 -0.67 14.04
CA TRP A 255 15.27 -2.13 14.02
C TRP A 255 16.64 -2.73 13.72
N GLY A 256 17.45 -2.08 12.88
CA GLY A 256 18.83 -2.50 12.68
C GLY A 256 19.64 -2.47 13.98
N THR A 257 19.48 -1.41 14.77
CA THR A 257 20.16 -1.23 16.07
C THR A 257 19.62 -2.19 17.12
N VAL A 258 18.30 -2.28 17.24
CA VAL A 258 17.64 -3.13 18.25
C VAL A 258 17.99 -4.59 17.99
N ASN A 259 17.88 -5.07 16.75
CA ASN A 259 18.24 -6.44 16.41
C ASN A 259 19.72 -6.73 16.65
N LEU A 260 20.62 -5.75 16.42
CA LEU A 260 22.03 -5.91 16.74
C LEU A 260 22.23 -6.12 18.24
N LEU A 261 21.60 -5.29 19.07
CA LEU A 261 21.73 -5.37 20.52
C LEU A 261 21.03 -6.59 21.12
N THR A 262 19.87 -6.98 20.61
CA THR A 262 19.06 -8.07 21.19
C THR A 262 19.48 -9.45 20.69
N ASN A 263 19.82 -9.62 19.40
CA ASN A 263 20.25 -10.92 18.88
C ASN A 263 21.71 -11.26 19.23
N TYR A 264 22.55 -10.24 19.48
CA TYR A 264 23.93 -10.39 19.94
C TYR A 264 24.10 -9.89 21.39
N ASN A 265 23.05 -10.02 22.19
CA ASN A 265 22.99 -9.53 23.57
C ASN A 265 24.18 -10.01 24.42
N LYS A 266 24.60 -11.26 24.26
CA LYS A 266 25.75 -11.84 24.98
C LYS A 266 27.06 -11.12 24.65
N GLN A 267 27.26 -10.73 23.39
CA GLN A 267 28.45 -9.98 22.94
C GLN A 267 28.47 -8.56 23.49
N PHE A 268 27.29 -7.97 23.74
CA PHE A 268 27.13 -6.65 24.33
C PHE A 268 26.92 -6.67 25.86
N HIS A 269 27.05 -7.84 26.50
CA HIS A 269 26.80 -8.03 27.94
C HIS A 269 25.40 -7.59 28.42
N ILE A 270 24.39 -7.74 27.55
CA ILE A 270 22.98 -7.47 27.84
C ILE A 270 22.30 -8.79 28.26
N SER A 271 21.60 -8.78 29.40
CA SER A 271 20.85 -9.96 29.86
C SER A 271 19.70 -10.33 28.92
N ASP A 272 19.33 -11.62 28.88
CA ASP A 272 18.20 -12.09 28.05
C ASP A 272 16.89 -11.37 28.40
N THR A 273 16.64 -11.09 29.69
CA THR A 273 15.48 -10.33 30.15
C THR A 273 15.49 -8.89 29.61
N ALA A 274 16.64 -8.21 29.66
CA ALA A 274 16.76 -6.86 29.13
C ALA A 274 16.58 -6.82 27.60
N ALA A 275 17.10 -7.82 26.89
CA ALA A 275 16.92 -7.96 25.45
C ALA A 275 15.44 -8.19 25.07
N ASN A 276 14.73 -9.06 25.81
CA ASN A 276 13.30 -9.30 25.59
C ASN A 276 12.44 -8.06 25.89
N ASN A 277 12.75 -7.33 26.97
CA ASN A 277 12.07 -6.08 27.30
C ASN A 277 12.33 -5.00 26.24
N ALA A 278 13.56 -4.89 25.75
CA ALA A 278 13.88 -3.99 24.65
C ALA A 278 13.05 -4.33 23.40
N THR A 279 13.01 -5.61 22.99
CA THR A 279 12.17 -6.06 21.88
C THR A 279 10.70 -5.66 22.08
N LEU A 280 10.13 -5.87 23.27
CA LEU A 280 8.74 -5.48 23.56
C LEU A 280 8.50 -3.98 23.40
N VAL A 281 9.40 -3.14 23.94
CA VAL A 281 9.31 -1.67 23.81
C VAL A 281 9.36 -1.26 22.34
N PHE A 282 10.23 -1.88 21.54
CA PHE A 282 10.37 -1.53 20.13
C PHE A 282 9.26 -2.10 19.23
N LEU A 283 8.59 -3.18 19.64
CA LEU A 283 7.33 -3.60 19.02
C LEU A 283 6.22 -2.57 19.27
N ALA A 284 6.16 -1.97 20.46
CA ALA A 284 5.22 -0.88 20.74
C ALA A 284 5.58 0.40 19.97
N PHE A 285 6.88 0.65 19.76
CA PHE A 285 7.36 1.72 18.88
C PHE A 285 6.83 1.56 17.45
N ASP A 286 6.70 0.36 16.90
CA ASP A 286 6.14 0.17 15.55
C ASP A 286 4.70 0.68 15.43
N ALA A 287 3.85 0.35 16.40
CA ALA A 287 2.49 0.85 16.46
C ALA A 287 2.46 2.38 16.55
N ALA A 288 3.35 2.96 17.36
CA ALA A 288 3.48 4.40 17.50
C ALA A 288 4.00 5.07 16.21
N LEU A 289 4.97 4.46 15.52
CA LEU A 289 5.54 4.97 14.28
C LEU A 289 4.50 4.96 13.16
N LEU A 290 3.73 3.86 13.02
CA LEU A 290 2.61 3.77 12.09
C LEU A 290 1.53 4.81 12.39
N THR A 291 1.22 5.02 13.67
CA THR A 291 0.26 6.06 14.09
C THR A 291 0.78 7.46 13.77
N ALA A 292 2.07 7.73 14.00
CA ALA A 292 2.70 9.00 13.65
C ALA A 292 2.69 9.25 12.14
N GLN A 293 2.95 8.22 11.34
CA GLN A 293 2.86 8.29 9.88
C GLN A 293 1.42 8.56 9.41
N TRP A 294 0.43 7.88 10.00
CA TRP A 294 -0.99 8.16 9.74
C TRP A 294 -1.37 9.60 10.08
N LEU A 295 -0.92 10.12 11.24
CA LEU A 295 -1.18 11.52 11.64
C LEU A 295 -0.53 12.52 10.69
N PHE A 296 0.67 12.21 10.19
CA PHE A 296 1.37 13.02 9.20
C PHE A 296 0.59 13.07 7.88
N ASP A 297 0.18 11.93 7.35
CA ASP A 297 -0.62 11.86 6.12
C ASP A 297 -2.03 12.46 6.31
N ALA A 298 -2.63 12.33 7.50
CA ALA A 298 -3.91 12.96 7.84
C ALA A 298 -3.83 14.49 7.77
N ARG A 299 -2.70 15.08 8.17
CA ARG A 299 -2.47 16.53 8.04
C ARG A 299 -2.39 16.94 6.58
N LYS A 300 -1.66 16.18 5.75
CA LYS A 300 -1.58 16.41 4.30
C LYS A 300 -2.95 16.33 3.63
N TYR A 301 -3.71 15.29 3.94
CA TYR A 301 -5.09 15.13 3.48
C TYR A 301 -5.96 16.32 3.87
N LYS A 302 -5.98 16.70 5.16
CA LYS A 302 -6.79 17.84 5.65
C LYS A 302 -6.40 19.15 4.98
N HIS A 303 -5.10 19.37 4.75
CA HIS A 303 -4.62 20.54 4.04
C HIS A 303 -5.19 20.57 2.62
N ARG A 304 -5.02 19.50 1.86
CA ARG A 304 -5.50 19.40 0.48
C ARG A 304 -7.02 19.50 0.36
N LEU A 305 -7.74 18.88 1.29
CA LEU A 305 -9.20 19.00 1.35
C LEU A 305 -9.65 20.45 1.57
N SER A 306 -8.98 21.17 2.47
CA SER A 306 -9.26 22.58 2.72
C SER A 306 -9.01 23.43 1.47
N GLU A 307 -7.94 23.17 0.73
CA GLU A 307 -7.62 23.89 -0.52
C GLU A 307 -8.70 23.70 -1.58
N LEU A 308 -9.06 22.44 -1.87
CA LEU A 308 -10.10 22.11 -2.85
C LEU A 308 -11.47 22.63 -2.44
N THR A 309 -11.80 22.56 -1.15
CA THR A 309 -13.07 23.11 -0.62
C THR A 309 -13.12 24.63 -0.77
N GLN A 310 -12.00 25.32 -0.53
CA GLN A 310 -11.90 26.75 -0.76
C GLN A 310 -11.95 27.10 -2.25
N GLU A 311 -11.32 26.30 -3.13
CA GLU A 311 -11.44 26.47 -4.59
C GLU A 311 -12.90 26.35 -5.02
N ARG A 312 -13.58 25.29 -4.60
CA ARG A 312 -15.01 25.05 -4.85
C ARG A 312 -15.88 26.24 -4.42
N GLY A 313 -15.64 26.79 -3.23
CA GLY A 313 -16.42 27.93 -2.71
C GLY A 313 -16.27 29.23 -3.51
N LEU A 314 -15.19 29.39 -4.28
CA LEU A 314 -14.95 30.56 -5.14
C LEU A 314 -15.58 30.41 -6.54
N LEU A 315 -16.01 29.19 -6.91
CA LEU A 315 -16.59 28.88 -8.22
C LEU A 315 -18.12 29.03 -8.14
N THR A 316 -18.63 30.25 -8.35
CA THR A 316 -20.06 30.58 -8.19
C THR A 316 -20.77 30.91 -9.51
N LEU A 317 -20.05 31.06 -10.62
CA LEU A 317 -20.62 31.50 -11.90
C LEU A 317 -21.00 30.32 -12.81
N PRO A 318 -22.10 30.42 -13.60
CA PRO A 318 -22.49 29.39 -14.56
C PRO A 318 -21.42 29.02 -15.60
N SER A 319 -20.54 29.98 -15.95
CA SER A 319 -19.39 29.77 -16.85
C SER A 319 -18.30 28.87 -16.27
N GLN A 320 -18.37 28.54 -14.97
CA GLN A 320 -17.39 27.72 -14.25
C GLN A 320 -17.93 26.33 -13.91
N SER A 321 -19.06 25.92 -14.49
CA SER A 321 -19.73 24.64 -14.19
C SER A 321 -18.84 23.41 -14.42
N THR A 322 -17.99 23.43 -15.46
CA THR A 322 -17.01 22.36 -15.72
C THR A 322 -15.90 22.34 -14.66
N GLN A 323 -15.34 23.49 -14.31
CA GLN A 323 -14.30 23.55 -13.26
C GLN A 323 -14.87 23.12 -11.90
N LEU A 324 -16.10 23.52 -11.59
CA LEU A 324 -16.79 23.13 -10.36
C LEU A 324 -16.98 21.62 -10.28
N SER A 325 -17.40 20.97 -11.37
CA SER A 325 -17.59 19.52 -11.40
C SER A 325 -16.27 18.76 -11.31
N VAL A 326 -15.21 19.26 -11.95
CA VAL A 326 -13.84 18.74 -11.81
C VAL A 326 -13.37 18.82 -10.36
N VAL A 327 -13.45 19.99 -9.72
CA VAL A 327 -13.02 20.18 -8.32
C VAL A 327 -13.84 19.29 -7.37
N GLN A 328 -15.14 19.16 -7.59
CA GLN A 328 -15.98 18.26 -6.80
C GLN A 328 -15.52 16.80 -6.92
N ARG A 329 -15.16 16.34 -8.12
CA ARG A 329 -14.60 14.99 -8.32
C ARG A 329 -13.21 14.82 -7.74
N GLN A 330 -12.38 15.85 -7.75
CA GLN A 330 -11.08 15.83 -7.07
C GLN A 330 -11.26 15.66 -5.55
N ILE A 331 -12.27 16.30 -4.95
CA ILE A 331 -12.63 16.09 -3.54
C ILE A 331 -13.11 14.67 -3.30
N ASP A 332 -13.98 14.14 -4.17
CA ASP A 332 -14.47 12.75 -4.09
C ASP A 332 -13.30 11.75 -4.11
N MET A 333 -12.40 11.86 -5.09
CA MET A 333 -11.21 11.01 -5.21
C MET A 333 -10.28 11.12 -4.00
N LEU A 334 -10.07 12.33 -3.49
CA LEU A 334 -9.21 12.56 -2.32
C LEU A 334 -9.80 11.89 -1.06
N ASN A 335 -11.11 11.98 -0.86
CA ASN A 335 -11.79 11.33 0.26
C ASN A 335 -11.74 9.82 0.14
N ASP A 336 -12.00 9.28 -1.05
CA ASP A 336 -12.02 7.84 -1.31
C ASP A 336 -10.61 7.22 -1.11
N GLU A 337 -9.55 7.87 -1.61
CA GLU A 337 -8.18 7.40 -1.36
C GLU A 337 -7.77 7.54 0.11
N TRP A 338 -8.17 8.62 0.79
CA TRP A 338 -7.88 8.81 2.21
C TRP A 338 -8.57 7.76 3.09
N GLU A 339 -9.81 7.40 2.80
CA GLU A 339 -10.54 6.36 3.51
C GLU A 339 -9.86 5.00 3.31
N ALA A 340 -9.48 4.65 2.07
CA ALA A 340 -8.73 3.44 1.79
C ALA A 340 -7.35 3.42 2.48
N GLN A 341 -6.63 4.54 2.47
CA GLN A 341 -5.33 4.66 3.14
C GLN A 341 -5.46 4.58 4.66
N SER A 342 -6.52 5.15 5.24
CA SER A 342 -6.81 5.02 6.67
C SER A 342 -7.14 3.58 7.05
N ALA A 343 -7.87 2.85 6.21
CA ALA A 343 -8.13 1.42 6.40
C ALA A 343 -6.83 0.60 6.38
N PHE A 344 -5.90 0.92 5.47
CA PHE A 344 -4.56 0.31 5.44
C PHE A 344 -3.78 0.57 6.72
N TYR A 345 -3.72 1.82 7.19
CA TYR A 345 -3.06 2.15 8.45
C TYR A 345 -3.72 1.44 9.65
N GLY A 346 -5.05 1.42 9.70
CA GLY A 346 -5.81 0.76 10.76
C GLY A 346 -5.45 -0.73 10.91
N VAL A 347 -5.38 -1.47 9.80
CA VAL A 347 -4.98 -2.88 9.83
C VAL A 347 -3.53 -3.08 10.23
N ASN A 348 -2.60 -2.24 9.76
CA ASN A 348 -1.19 -2.31 10.17
C ASN A 348 -0.99 -1.99 11.67
N ILE A 349 -1.74 -1.02 12.21
CA ILE A 349 -1.70 -0.68 13.65
C ILE A 349 -2.30 -1.82 14.48
N LEU A 350 -3.39 -2.43 14.02
CA LEU A 350 -3.99 -3.60 14.66
C LEU A 350 -3.01 -4.79 14.63
N ALA A 351 -2.36 -5.03 13.50
CA ALA A 351 -1.31 -6.03 13.34
C ALA A 351 -0.17 -5.84 14.36
N ALA A 352 0.36 -4.62 14.46
CA ALA A 352 1.39 -4.25 15.44
C ALA A 352 0.92 -4.54 16.88
N SER A 353 -0.31 -4.15 17.19
CA SER A 353 -0.90 -4.31 18.52
C SER A 353 -1.05 -5.77 18.91
N PHE A 354 -1.49 -6.64 17.98
CA PHE A 354 -1.59 -8.08 18.22
C PHE A 354 -0.22 -8.71 18.48
N ILE A 355 0.81 -8.28 17.77
CA ILE A 355 2.19 -8.74 18.00
C ILE A 355 2.69 -8.27 19.38
N VAL A 356 2.48 -7.00 19.75
CA VAL A 356 2.87 -6.47 21.07
C VAL A 356 2.20 -7.23 22.19
N VAL A 357 0.87 -7.43 22.10
CA VAL A 357 0.09 -8.13 23.12
C VAL A 357 0.49 -9.61 23.17
N GLY A 358 0.59 -10.28 22.03
CA GLY A 358 0.99 -11.69 21.96
C GLY A 358 2.39 -11.93 22.51
N PHE A 359 3.37 -11.13 22.10
CA PHE A 359 4.74 -11.22 22.60
C PHE A 359 4.82 -10.83 24.08
N GLY A 360 4.28 -9.68 24.48
CA GLY A 360 4.33 -9.19 25.85
C GLY A 360 3.66 -10.13 26.85
N ALA A 361 2.48 -10.67 26.50
CA ALA A 361 1.80 -11.66 27.34
C ALA A 361 2.62 -12.96 27.48
N SER A 362 3.36 -13.37 26.44
CA SER A 362 4.21 -14.57 26.49
C SER A 362 5.46 -14.43 27.37
N LEU A 363 5.85 -13.19 27.74
CA LEU A 363 6.90 -12.95 28.72
C LEU A 363 6.41 -13.15 30.16
N ILE A 364 5.11 -13.02 30.41
CA ILE A 364 4.50 -13.08 31.76
C ILE A 364 3.84 -14.43 31.99
N LEU A 365 3.10 -14.91 30.99
CA LEU A 365 2.45 -16.21 30.99
C LEU A 365 3.43 -17.23 30.44
N SER A 366 3.60 -18.37 31.12
CA SER A 366 4.28 -19.52 30.53
C SER A 366 3.60 -19.85 29.20
N GLY A 367 4.32 -19.58 28.10
CA GLY A 367 3.81 -19.49 26.74
C GLY A 367 2.77 -20.55 26.38
N GLY A 368 1.77 -20.13 25.61
CA GLY A 368 0.68 -20.99 25.17
C GLY A 368 0.30 -20.73 23.73
N LEU A 369 -0.28 -21.75 23.11
CA LEU A 369 -0.74 -21.75 21.71
C LEU A 369 -1.55 -20.50 21.33
N GLY A 370 -2.41 -20.00 22.23
CA GLY A 370 -3.22 -18.80 21.99
C GLY A 370 -2.40 -17.52 21.76
N LEU A 371 -1.29 -17.34 22.48
CA LEU A 371 -0.44 -16.14 22.37
C LEU A 371 0.45 -16.17 21.12
N ALA A 372 0.97 -17.36 20.79
CA ALA A 372 1.69 -17.57 19.53
C ALA A 372 0.75 -17.40 18.33
N PHE A 373 -0.49 -17.89 18.43
CA PHE A 373 -1.51 -17.69 17.41
C PHE A 373 -1.86 -16.21 17.25
N LEU A 374 -2.04 -15.45 18.35
CA LEU A 374 -2.30 -14.01 18.28
C LEU A 374 -1.17 -13.25 17.58
N SER A 375 0.08 -13.55 17.91
CA SER A 375 1.25 -12.96 17.25
C SER A 375 1.29 -13.30 15.75
N MET A 376 0.91 -14.53 15.40
CA MET A 376 0.83 -14.97 14.01
C MET A 376 -0.32 -14.31 13.25
N VAL A 377 -1.48 -14.07 13.88
CA VAL A 377 -2.57 -13.28 13.31
C VAL A 377 -2.09 -11.86 13.01
N GLY A 378 -1.38 -11.22 13.95
CA GLY A 378 -0.80 -9.91 13.73
C GLY A 378 0.15 -9.88 12.52
N ASN A 379 1.05 -10.85 12.43
CA ASN A 379 1.94 -10.97 11.27
C ASN A 379 1.19 -11.32 9.96
N GLY A 380 0.11 -12.12 10.03
CA GLY A 380 -0.78 -12.41 8.90
C GLY A 380 -1.52 -11.17 8.40
N LEU A 381 -1.94 -10.27 9.30
CA LEU A 381 -2.53 -8.98 8.96
C LEU A 381 -1.51 -8.07 8.26
N TYR A 382 -0.26 -7.98 8.74
CA TYR A 382 0.81 -7.26 8.03
C TYR A 382 1.01 -7.78 6.61
N ALA A 383 1.03 -9.10 6.44
CA ALA A 383 1.21 -9.74 5.15
C ALA A 383 -0.01 -9.60 4.21
N THR A 384 -1.15 -9.11 4.70
CA THR A 384 -2.40 -8.97 3.92
C THR A 384 -3.00 -7.56 3.94
N ALA A 385 -2.24 -6.57 4.41
CA ALA A 385 -2.70 -5.20 4.54
C ALA A 385 -3.07 -4.56 3.19
N ASP A 386 -2.31 -4.89 2.13
CA ASP A 386 -2.62 -4.42 0.76
C ASP A 386 -3.92 -5.03 0.23
N GLU A 387 -4.15 -6.33 0.46
CA GLU A 387 -5.40 -6.97 0.07
C GLU A 387 -6.60 -6.43 0.85
N TYR A 388 -6.42 -6.08 2.12
CA TYR A 388 -7.45 -5.35 2.87
C TYR A 388 -7.69 -3.95 2.30
N LYS A 389 -6.64 -3.20 1.96
CA LYS A 389 -6.77 -1.90 1.28
C LYS A 389 -7.55 -2.03 -0.02
N ASN A 390 -7.29 -3.06 -0.81
CA ASN A 390 -8.02 -3.33 -2.07
C ASN A 390 -9.49 -3.67 -1.82
N TYR A 391 -9.79 -4.46 -0.79
CA TYR A 391 -11.16 -4.71 -0.36
C TYR A 391 -11.87 -3.41 0.08
N ALA A 392 -11.22 -2.57 0.88
CA ALA A 392 -11.75 -1.27 1.30
C ALA A 392 -12.04 -0.39 0.07
N LYS A 393 -11.08 -0.26 -0.87
CA LYS A 393 -11.26 0.46 -2.14
C LYS A 393 -12.47 -0.02 -2.93
N SER A 394 -12.67 -1.33 -3.03
CA SER A 394 -13.82 -1.90 -3.74
C SER A 394 -15.15 -1.54 -3.09
N THR A 395 -15.18 -1.47 -1.76
CA THR A 395 -16.38 -1.13 -0.98
C THR A 395 -16.69 0.36 -1.11
N ILE A 396 -15.67 1.22 -1.03
CA ILE A 396 -15.78 2.66 -1.24
C ILE A 396 -16.30 2.96 -2.66
N ALA A 397 -15.80 2.26 -3.68
CA ALA A 397 -16.26 2.41 -5.05
C ALA A 397 -17.77 2.07 -5.21
N ILE A 398 -18.28 1.04 -4.51
CA ILE A 398 -19.72 0.75 -4.45
C ILE A 398 -20.49 1.91 -3.82
N GLN A 399 -20.02 2.45 -2.70
CA GLN A 399 -20.67 3.57 -2.03
C GLN A 399 -20.71 4.81 -2.92
N ARG A 400 -19.60 5.12 -3.58
CA ARG A 400 -19.48 6.19 -4.55
C ARG A 400 -20.44 6.00 -5.72
N GLU A 401 -20.54 4.79 -6.25
CA GLU A 401 -21.46 4.50 -7.35
C GLU A 401 -22.93 4.55 -6.90
N ARG A 402 -23.25 4.18 -5.65
CA ARG A 402 -24.60 4.39 -5.10
C ARG A 402 -24.97 5.86 -5.03
N ALA A 403 -24.02 6.71 -4.60
CA ALA A 403 -24.22 8.16 -4.59
C ALA A 403 -24.38 8.72 -6.02
N ASN A 404 -23.63 8.19 -6.98
CA ASN A 404 -23.79 8.51 -8.40
C ASN A 404 -25.19 8.13 -8.93
N GLY A 405 -25.74 6.99 -8.51
CA GLY A 405 -27.11 6.58 -8.89
C GLY A 405 -28.20 7.54 -8.42
N ALA A 406 -27.97 8.26 -7.31
CA ALA A 406 -28.89 9.32 -6.87
C ALA A 406 -28.86 10.55 -7.80
N LEU A 407 -27.77 10.76 -8.54
CA LEU A 407 -27.62 11.82 -9.53
C LEU A 407 -28.14 11.38 -10.91
N GLU A 408 -27.82 10.16 -11.32
CA GLU A 408 -28.21 9.58 -12.60
C GLU A 408 -28.30 8.04 -12.53
N ASP A 409 -29.52 7.49 -12.48
CA ASP A 409 -29.80 6.06 -12.58
C ASP A 409 -30.05 5.66 -14.04
N ASN A 410 -28.95 5.46 -14.78
CA ASN A 410 -28.95 5.02 -16.18
C ASN A 410 -28.40 3.58 -16.31
N ASP A 411 -28.43 3.02 -17.53
CA ASP A 411 -27.92 1.66 -17.77
C ASP A 411 -26.42 1.52 -17.45
N GLU A 412 -25.65 2.60 -17.61
CA GLU A 412 -24.23 2.66 -17.24
C GLU A 412 -24.06 2.49 -15.72
N HIS A 413 -24.82 3.22 -14.91
CA HIS A 413 -24.86 3.09 -13.45
C HIS A 413 -25.17 1.65 -13.03
N ARG A 414 -26.24 1.05 -13.58
CA ARG A 414 -26.67 -0.31 -13.22
C ARG A 414 -25.64 -1.37 -13.62
N SER A 415 -25.05 -1.23 -14.80
CA SER A 415 -23.97 -2.10 -15.27
C SER A 415 -22.72 -2.01 -14.38
N LEU A 416 -22.29 -0.77 -14.09
CA LEU A 416 -21.14 -0.49 -13.26
C LEU A 416 -21.34 -0.98 -11.81
N MET A 417 -22.52 -0.76 -11.24
CA MET A 417 -22.89 -1.25 -9.92
C MET A 417 -22.79 -2.78 -9.81
N LYS A 418 -23.24 -3.51 -10.85
CA LYS A 418 -23.14 -4.97 -10.90
C LYS A 418 -21.68 -5.43 -10.96
N GLN A 419 -20.86 -4.78 -11.78
CA GLN A 419 -19.43 -5.06 -11.88
C GLN A 419 -18.71 -4.82 -10.55
N LEU A 420 -18.95 -3.67 -9.92
CA LEU A 420 -18.37 -3.28 -8.63
C LEU A 420 -18.77 -4.24 -7.50
N THR A 421 -20.03 -4.65 -7.45
CA THR A 421 -20.53 -5.62 -6.45
C THR A 421 -19.80 -6.96 -6.58
N ASN A 422 -19.61 -7.45 -7.81
CA ASN A 422 -18.87 -8.67 -8.06
C ASN A 422 -17.39 -8.55 -7.67
N GLN A 423 -16.74 -7.45 -8.06
CA GLN A 423 -15.34 -7.17 -7.71
C GLN A 423 -15.13 -7.06 -6.20
N SER A 424 -16.05 -6.42 -5.48
CA SER A 424 -15.98 -6.33 -4.02
C SER A 424 -16.15 -7.69 -3.33
N GLY A 425 -17.07 -8.52 -3.83
CA GLY A 425 -17.20 -9.91 -3.35
C GLY A 425 -15.93 -10.74 -3.57
N GLN A 426 -15.24 -10.55 -4.69
CA GLN A 426 -13.96 -11.19 -4.98
C GLN A 426 -12.85 -10.68 -4.06
N ALA A 427 -12.70 -9.36 -3.90
CA ALA A 427 -11.70 -8.75 -3.03
C ALA A 427 -11.89 -9.16 -1.56
N TYR A 428 -13.14 -9.20 -1.08
CA TYR A 428 -13.48 -9.73 0.25
C TYR A 428 -13.03 -11.18 0.42
N SER A 429 -13.37 -12.04 -0.54
CA SER A 429 -13.01 -13.46 -0.50
C SER A 429 -11.49 -13.65 -0.55
N GLU A 430 -10.80 -12.89 -1.39
CA GLU A 430 -9.35 -12.93 -1.51
C GLU A 430 -8.65 -12.50 -0.22
N PHE A 431 -9.10 -11.40 0.40
CA PHE A 431 -8.56 -10.92 1.69
C PHE A 431 -8.64 -12.01 2.76
N TRP A 432 -9.83 -12.56 3.03
CA TRP A 432 -10.01 -13.56 4.09
C TRP A 432 -9.27 -14.86 3.82
N LYS A 433 -9.23 -15.32 2.56
CA LYS A 433 -8.46 -16.51 2.18
C LYS A 433 -6.97 -16.31 2.41
N ARG A 434 -6.43 -15.17 1.99
CA ARG A 434 -5.01 -14.85 2.19
C ARG A 434 -4.68 -14.66 3.64
N LEU A 435 -5.54 -14.02 4.42
CA LEU A 435 -5.33 -13.84 5.86
C LEU A 435 -5.31 -15.19 6.58
N ALA A 436 -6.29 -16.06 6.29
CA ALA A 436 -6.35 -17.40 6.86
C ALA A 436 -5.12 -18.24 6.46
N TYR A 437 -4.74 -18.21 5.18
CA TYR A 437 -3.56 -18.92 4.69
C TYR A 437 -2.27 -18.38 5.33
N ASN A 438 -2.06 -17.06 5.33
CA ASN A 438 -0.88 -16.45 5.90
C ASN A 438 -0.82 -16.65 7.42
N THR A 439 -1.94 -16.76 8.12
CA THR A 439 -1.94 -16.99 9.58
C THR A 439 -1.67 -18.45 9.93
N ALA A 440 -2.37 -19.40 9.31
CA ALA A 440 -2.39 -20.79 9.78
C ALA A 440 -1.85 -21.81 8.76
N GLY A 441 -1.88 -21.50 7.46
CA GLY A 441 -1.58 -22.45 6.39
C GLY A 441 -0.17 -23.06 6.52
N PRO A 442 0.91 -22.27 6.39
CA PRO A 442 2.27 -22.78 6.53
C PRO A 442 2.54 -23.46 7.88
N ALA A 443 2.04 -22.91 8.98
CA ALA A 443 2.20 -23.54 10.30
C ALA A 443 1.53 -24.92 10.37
N PHE A 444 0.36 -25.08 9.75
CA PHE A 444 -0.34 -26.35 9.64
C PHE A 444 0.45 -27.39 8.83
N PHE A 445 0.99 -27.00 7.65
CA PHE A 445 1.82 -27.90 6.84
C PHE A 445 3.09 -28.31 7.57
N ILE A 446 3.78 -27.36 8.21
CA ILE A 446 5.02 -27.62 8.94
C ILE A 446 4.76 -28.49 10.18
N THR A 447 3.68 -28.23 10.91
CA THR A 447 3.28 -29.06 12.07
C THR A 447 2.91 -30.47 11.61
N THR A 448 2.17 -30.61 10.51
CA THR A 448 1.87 -31.93 9.92
C THR A 448 3.15 -32.67 9.57
N ALA A 449 4.11 -31.98 8.94
CA ALA A 449 5.42 -32.56 8.63
C ALA A 449 6.15 -33.00 9.89
N ALA A 450 6.12 -32.22 10.97
CA ALA A 450 6.78 -32.57 12.23
C ALA A 450 6.34 -33.93 12.82
N PHE A 451 5.12 -34.38 12.53
CA PHE A 451 4.62 -35.69 12.96
C PHE A 451 4.64 -36.75 11.85
N SER A 452 4.46 -36.38 10.58
CA SER A 452 4.42 -37.32 9.45
C SER A 452 4.69 -36.62 8.11
N TRP A 453 5.85 -36.88 7.52
CA TRP A 453 6.22 -36.33 6.22
C TRP A 453 5.32 -36.82 5.05
N PRO A 454 4.84 -38.09 4.98
CA PRO A 454 3.93 -38.52 3.93
C PRO A 454 2.58 -37.84 4.03
N LEU A 455 2.06 -37.66 5.27
CA LEU A 455 0.82 -36.93 5.49
C LEU A 455 0.95 -35.47 5.04
N ALA A 456 2.07 -34.83 5.33
CA ALA A 456 2.33 -33.46 4.88
C ALA A 456 2.35 -33.35 3.35
N LEU A 457 2.93 -34.32 2.65
CA LEU A 457 2.91 -34.37 1.18
C LEU A 457 1.50 -34.57 0.64
N LEU A 458 0.70 -35.47 1.23
CA LEU A 458 -0.69 -35.70 0.82
C LEU A 458 -1.55 -34.43 0.98
N VAL A 459 -1.47 -33.77 2.14
CA VAL A 459 -2.19 -32.52 2.40
C VAL A 459 -1.71 -31.43 1.43
N THR A 460 -0.40 -31.35 1.16
CA THR A 460 0.16 -30.38 0.21
C THR A 460 -0.34 -30.64 -1.21
N ALA A 461 -0.36 -31.89 -1.66
CA ALA A 461 -0.88 -32.27 -2.98
C ALA A 461 -2.37 -31.94 -3.09
N ALA A 462 -3.17 -32.29 -2.08
CA ALA A 462 -4.60 -31.96 -2.04
C ALA A 462 -4.85 -30.44 -2.11
N TYR A 463 -4.06 -29.66 -1.37
CA TYR A 463 -4.13 -28.20 -1.42
C TYR A 463 -3.72 -27.63 -2.79
N MET A 464 -2.66 -28.15 -3.41
CA MET A 464 -2.23 -27.73 -4.75
C MET A 464 -3.31 -28.04 -5.80
N THR A 465 -3.95 -29.21 -5.72
CA THR A 465 -5.08 -29.57 -6.59
C THR A 465 -6.23 -28.59 -6.39
N TYR A 466 -6.68 -28.38 -5.14
CA TYR A 466 -7.76 -27.43 -4.84
C TYR A 466 -7.46 -26.02 -5.35
N ASN A 467 -6.25 -25.51 -5.11
CA ASN A 467 -5.84 -24.17 -5.53
C ASN A 467 -5.76 -24.04 -7.05
N ASN A 468 -5.31 -25.08 -7.76
CA ASN A 468 -5.24 -25.06 -9.23
C ASN A 468 -6.63 -25.13 -9.88
N THR A 469 -7.54 -25.97 -9.38
CA THR A 469 -8.93 -26.03 -9.88
C THR A 469 -9.69 -24.72 -9.59
N TYR A 470 -9.35 -24.04 -8.50
CA TYR A 470 -9.90 -22.72 -8.18
C TYR A 470 -9.33 -21.59 -9.05
N LYS A 471 -8.08 -21.72 -9.50
CA LYS A 471 -7.40 -20.79 -10.42
C LYS A 471 -7.79 -20.93 -11.89
N GLU A 472 -8.67 -21.85 -12.26
CA GLU A 472 -9.27 -21.87 -13.61
C GLU A 472 -10.45 -20.89 -13.76
N ASN A 473 -10.81 -20.13 -12.70
CA ASN A 473 -11.83 -19.08 -12.74
C ASN A 473 -11.41 -17.65 -12.29
N PRO A 474 -10.17 -17.15 -12.49
CA PRO A 474 -9.91 -15.73 -12.45
C PRO A 474 -10.06 -15.19 -13.87
N VAL A 475 -11.15 -14.47 -14.12
CA VAL A 475 -11.08 -13.35 -15.06
C VAL A 475 -10.01 -12.42 -14.49
N ASN A 476 -8.76 -12.63 -14.90
CA ASN A 476 -7.68 -11.66 -14.77
C ASN A 476 -7.98 -10.52 -15.75
N GLU A 477 -9.11 -9.85 -15.58
CA GLU A 477 -9.08 -8.42 -15.80
C GLU A 477 -8.15 -7.94 -14.70
N LYS A 478 -6.93 -7.51 -15.12
CA LYS A 478 -6.20 -6.48 -14.36
C LYS A 478 -7.27 -5.60 -13.75
N GLN A 479 -7.25 -5.44 -12.43
CA GLN A 479 -8.10 -4.49 -11.74
C GLN A 479 -7.78 -3.12 -12.36
N SER A 480 -8.43 -2.86 -13.49
CA SER A 480 -8.44 -1.58 -14.14
C SER A 480 -9.07 -0.70 -13.10
N ASP A 481 -8.39 0.40 -12.78
CA ASP A 481 -9.05 1.53 -12.13
C ASP A 481 -10.47 1.57 -12.67
N VAL A 482 -11.45 1.40 -11.77
CA VAL A 482 -12.81 1.08 -12.21
C VAL A 482 -13.32 2.27 -13.01
N ASN A 483 -13.24 2.11 -14.33
CA ASN A 483 -13.42 3.18 -15.30
C ASN A 483 -14.86 3.66 -15.18
N GLY A 484 -15.07 4.86 -14.64
CA GLY A 484 -16.36 5.54 -14.68
C GLY A 484 -17.00 5.89 -13.33
N VAL A 485 -16.45 5.44 -12.20
CA VAL A 485 -16.98 5.83 -10.86
C VAL A 485 -16.83 7.34 -10.62
N TYR A 486 -15.85 7.98 -11.26
CA TYR A 486 -15.66 9.43 -11.20
C TYR A 486 -16.12 10.17 -12.46
N ARG A 487 -17.06 9.61 -13.23
CA ARG A 487 -17.64 10.28 -14.40
C ARG A 487 -18.29 11.61 -14.05
N LEU A 488 -18.27 12.55 -14.99
CA LEU A 488 -18.88 13.87 -14.86
C LEU A 488 -20.34 13.84 -15.34
N PHE A 489 -21.25 14.39 -14.53
CA PHE A 489 -22.67 14.48 -14.84
C PHE A 489 -23.02 15.82 -15.50
N ASP A 490 -23.93 15.80 -16.49
CA ASP A 490 -24.32 16.98 -17.26
C ASP A 490 -25.33 17.89 -16.54
N LYS A 491 -25.98 17.40 -15.47
CA LYS A 491 -26.88 18.22 -14.65
C LYS A 491 -26.10 18.95 -13.57
N SER A 492 -26.12 20.28 -13.60
CA SER A 492 -25.61 21.09 -12.49
C SER A 492 -26.33 20.66 -11.21
N SER A 493 -25.58 20.26 -10.20
CA SER A 493 -26.06 19.90 -8.88
C SER A 493 -26.79 21.09 -8.23
N LYS A 494 -28.08 21.25 -8.53
CA LYS A 494 -28.98 22.17 -7.81
C LYS A 494 -29.16 21.78 -6.33
N THR A 495 -28.64 20.64 -5.90
CA THR A 495 -28.92 20.03 -4.60
C THR A 495 -27.74 19.94 -3.64
N LEU A 496 -26.52 20.36 -4.00
CA LEU A 496 -25.38 20.33 -3.05
C LEU A 496 -25.21 21.62 -2.23
N ALA A 497 -25.92 22.70 -2.59
CA ALA A 497 -25.84 23.97 -1.87
C ALA A 497 -26.79 24.06 -0.66
N SER A 498 -27.82 23.21 -0.57
CA SER A 498 -28.83 23.28 0.49
C SER A 498 -28.56 22.39 1.71
N ASP A 499 -27.79 21.31 1.56
CA ASP A 499 -27.74 20.25 2.59
C ASP A 499 -26.45 20.25 3.43
N MET A 500 -25.52 21.18 3.20
CA MET A 500 -24.32 21.37 4.03
C MET A 500 -24.39 22.59 4.97
N SER A 501 -25.47 23.38 4.93
CA SER A 501 -25.79 24.27 6.05
C SER A 501 -26.60 23.46 7.06
N VAL A 502 -26.03 23.30 8.26
CA VAL A 502 -26.53 22.52 9.42
C VAL A 502 -26.02 21.07 9.47
N THR A 503 -24.78 20.93 9.96
CA THR A 503 -24.46 20.09 11.15
C THR A 503 -23.00 20.37 11.55
N ASN A 504 -22.82 21.43 12.33
CA ASN A 504 -21.77 21.42 13.35
C ASN A 504 -22.25 20.42 14.41
N ASP A 505 -21.82 19.17 14.34
CA ASP A 505 -21.89 18.29 15.51
C ASP A 505 -20.69 17.36 15.57
N THR A 506 -19.84 17.67 16.54
CA THR A 506 -18.92 16.78 17.24
C THR A 506 -19.68 15.57 17.81
N SER A 507 -19.98 14.56 17.00
CA SER A 507 -20.28 13.20 17.49
C SER A 507 -20.26 12.15 16.38
N MET A 508 -19.07 11.70 15.96
CA MET A 508 -18.86 10.33 15.51
C MET A 508 -17.46 9.88 15.92
N ALA A 509 -17.30 9.74 17.23
CA ALA A 509 -16.36 8.80 17.81
C ALA A 509 -17.19 7.64 18.36
N VAL A 510 -16.74 6.41 18.13
CA VAL A 510 -17.25 5.15 18.70
C VAL A 510 -18.56 4.63 18.09
N SER A 511 -18.44 3.86 17.00
CA SER A 511 -19.36 2.76 16.68
C SER A 511 -18.83 1.97 15.47
N ALA A 512 -17.73 1.24 15.67
CA ALA A 512 -17.32 0.15 14.79
C ALA A 512 -16.49 -0.86 15.60
N VAL A 513 -17.07 -1.35 16.70
CA VAL A 513 -16.73 -2.64 17.31
C VAL A 513 -18.05 -3.22 17.82
N ASN A 514 -18.60 -4.14 17.04
CA ASN A 514 -19.32 -5.33 17.47
C ASN A 514 -19.30 -6.35 16.34
#